data_AF-A0A955G7T3-F1
#
_entry.id   AF-A0A955G7T3-F1
#
_cell.length_a   1.000
_cell.length_b   1.000
_cell.length_c   1.000
_cell.angle_alpha   90.00
_cell.angle_beta   90.00
_cell.angle_gamma   90.00
#
_symmetry.space_group_name_H-M   'P 1'
#
loop_
_entity.id
_entity.type
_entity.pdbx_description
1 polymer ?
#
loop_
_entity_poly.entity_id
_entity_poly.type
_entity_poly.pdbx_seq_one_letter_code
_entity_poly.pdbx_strand_id
1 'polypeptide(L)'
;MSPTRRRKKPQYKPFRLRTKIKPPISKDLPSVRKLIFDTCLHMWRYRKVFVGVILIYIVLNLVLVKSLSSALDIPALKQELKESSVASGATLNAVLLGVVVSSGSNGSTEVSSLYQTIITVVFMLSFIWLFRETHEHKLKRIQLKIKQPFYEGMTPIIPFILTLILIGLQLLPMMIGVGVFSSVQINGLAVTGIETFLWALLAILLSILTFYLVSASMFGLIIVTLPGETPISAYKSAKKVVAFRRWVIMRKLLLYLLVVGLIYAGVMFASIIIFPVATEWILLILSSIILPLSIGCVYKLYRALL
;
A
#
# COMPACT_ATOMS: atom_id res chain seq x y z
N MET A 1 -26.93 -24.48 31.04
CA MET A 1 -26.69 -24.69 29.59
C MET A 1 -27.27 -23.49 28.84
N SER A 2 -26.44 -22.51 28.44
CA SER A 2 -26.93 -21.32 27.72
C SER A 2 -27.35 -21.69 26.29
N PRO A 3 -28.49 -21.20 25.78
CA PRO A 3 -28.93 -21.54 24.43
C PRO A 3 -27.96 -20.98 23.40
N THR A 4 -27.39 -21.87 22.59
CA THR A 4 -26.52 -21.56 21.47
C THR A 4 -27.27 -20.70 20.46
N ARG A 5 -26.84 -19.45 20.28
CA ARG A 5 -27.40 -18.50 19.31
C ARG A 5 -27.22 -19.05 17.89
N ARG A 6 -28.22 -19.79 17.39
CA ARG A 6 -28.22 -20.32 16.03
C ARG A 6 -28.33 -19.16 15.03
N ARG A 7 -27.32 -19.03 14.15
CA ARG A 7 -27.39 -18.12 12.99
C ARG A 7 -28.62 -18.48 12.16
N LYS A 8 -29.47 -17.49 11.84
CA LYS A 8 -30.57 -17.65 10.87
C LYS A 8 -29.97 -18.14 9.55
N LYS A 9 -30.24 -19.40 9.19
CA LYS A 9 -29.91 -19.91 7.86
C LYS A 9 -30.88 -19.25 6.89
N PRO A 10 -30.40 -18.68 5.77
CA PRO A 10 -31.29 -18.14 4.75
C PRO A 10 -32.25 -19.23 4.24
N GLN A 11 -33.51 -18.85 4.05
CA GLN A 11 -34.59 -19.74 3.66
C GLN A 11 -34.49 -19.99 2.14
N TYR A 12 -34.28 -21.24 1.74
CA TYR A 12 -34.07 -21.63 0.33
C TYR A 12 -35.32 -22.33 -0.22
N LYS A 13 -35.70 -21.99 -1.46
CA LYS A 13 -36.64 -22.81 -2.25
C LYS A 13 -35.81 -23.81 -3.07
N PRO A 14 -36.02 -25.12 -2.93
CA PRO A 14 -35.28 -26.09 -3.73
C PRO A 14 -35.72 -25.97 -5.21
N PHE A 15 -34.79 -26.24 -6.14
CA PHE A 15 -35.04 -26.42 -7.59
C PHE A 15 -35.08 -25.21 -8.55
N ARG A 16 -34.55 -24.04 -8.19
CA ARG A 16 -34.24 -23.01 -9.22
C ARG A 16 -32.73 -22.83 -9.40
N LEU A 17 -32.25 -23.07 -10.62
CA LEU A 17 -30.92 -22.67 -11.09
C LEU A 17 -30.75 -21.16 -10.87
N ARG A 18 -29.93 -20.78 -9.89
CA ARG A 18 -29.53 -19.38 -9.67
C ARG A 18 -28.12 -19.17 -10.19
N THR A 19 -27.94 -18.13 -11.00
CA THR A 19 -26.62 -17.53 -11.21
C THR A 19 -26.09 -16.98 -9.88
N LYS A 20 -24.77 -17.15 -9.66
CA LYS A 20 -23.98 -16.85 -8.45
C LYS A 20 -24.70 -16.06 -7.34
N ILE A 21 -24.84 -16.71 -6.19
CA ILE A 21 -25.46 -16.19 -4.96
C ILE A 21 -24.69 -14.95 -4.48
N LYS A 22 -25.36 -13.78 -4.45
CA LYS A 22 -24.86 -12.56 -3.80
C LYS A 22 -25.02 -12.73 -2.28
N PRO A 23 -23.94 -12.65 -1.47
CA PRO A 23 -24.09 -12.68 -0.02
C PRO A 23 -24.94 -11.49 0.47
N PRO A 24 -25.71 -11.65 1.57
CA PRO A 24 -26.58 -10.58 2.08
C PRO A 24 -25.74 -9.33 2.35
N ILE A 25 -26.13 -8.23 1.72
CA ILE A 25 -25.46 -6.93 1.79
C ILE A 25 -25.65 -6.36 3.20
N SER A 26 -24.76 -6.70 4.12
CA SER A 26 -24.66 -6.01 5.40
C SER A 26 -23.58 -4.94 5.31
N LYS A 27 -24.03 -3.68 5.36
CA LYS A 27 -23.25 -2.42 5.40
C LYS A 27 -22.69 -1.88 4.08
N ASP A 28 -23.05 -0.62 3.85
CA ASP A 28 -22.35 0.31 2.98
C ASP A 28 -20.88 0.38 3.39
N LEU A 29 -19.99 0.26 2.41
CA LEU A 29 -18.56 0.35 2.66
C LEU A 29 -18.24 1.77 3.17
N PRO A 30 -17.53 1.92 4.29
CA PRO A 30 -17.18 3.23 4.84
C PRO A 30 -16.43 4.08 3.81
N SER A 31 -16.68 5.40 3.82
CA SER A 31 -15.95 6.35 2.97
C SER A 31 -14.44 6.31 3.26
N VAL A 32 -13.61 6.58 2.26
CA VAL A 32 -12.13 6.53 2.39
C VAL A 32 -11.64 7.45 3.50
N ARG A 33 -12.24 8.63 3.64
CA ARG A 33 -11.93 9.55 4.75
C ARG A 33 -12.25 8.96 6.12
N LYS A 34 -13.41 8.31 6.26
CA LYS A 34 -13.80 7.62 7.50
C LYS A 34 -12.85 6.45 7.78
N LEU A 35 -12.47 5.70 6.75
CA LEU A 35 -11.51 4.59 6.86
C LEU A 35 -10.15 5.07 7.39
N ILE A 36 -9.61 6.17 6.84
CA ILE A 36 -8.35 6.78 7.29
C ILE A 36 -8.51 7.31 8.71
N PHE A 37 -9.54 8.11 8.98
CA PHE A 37 -9.76 8.74 10.28
C PHE A 37 -9.97 7.69 11.39
N ASP A 38 -10.81 6.69 11.14
CA ASP A 38 -11.03 5.61 12.09
C ASP A 38 -9.74 4.83 12.32
N THR A 39 -8.91 4.62 11.30
CA THR A 39 -7.62 3.91 11.41
C THR A 39 -6.64 4.72 12.25
N CYS A 40 -6.54 6.03 11.99
CA CYS A 40 -5.74 6.96 12.78
C CYS A 40 -6.20 6.99 14.24
N LEU A 41 -7.52 7.06 14.49
CA LEU A 41 -8.09 7.03 15.83
C LEU A 41 -7.80 5.70 16.55
N HIS A 42 -7.82 4.58 15.83
CA HIS A 42 -7.49 3.26 16.38
C HIS A 42 -6.01 3.16 16.77
N MET A 43 -5.11 3.67 15.92
CA MET A 43 -3.68 3.76 16.24
C MET A 43 -3.44 4.67 17.45
N TRP A 44 -4.13 5.81 17.51
CA TRP A 44 -4.01 6.76 18.62
C TRP A 44 -4.51 6.18 19.95
N ARG A 45 -5.59 5.38 19.91
CA ARG A 45 -6.10 4.67 21.10
C ARG A 45 -5.08 3.71 21.70
N TYR A 46 -4.22 3.10 20.87
CA TYR A 46 -3.14 2.20 21.29
C TYR A 46 -1.74 2.80 21.11
N ARG A 47 -1.61 4.12 21.34
CA ARG A 47 -0.38 4.88 21.08
C ARG A 47 0.89 4.25 21.66
N LYS A 48 0.85 3.65 22.85
CA LYS A 48 2.06 3.12 23.51
C LYS A 48 2.73 1.99 22.72
N VAL A 49 1.94 1.09 22.14
CA VAL A 49 2.47 -0.06 21.39
C VAL A 49 2.81 0.34 19.96
N PHE A 50 1.92 1.08 19.29
CA PHE A 50 2.15 1.54 17.92
C PHE A 50 3.35 2.49 17.83
N VAL A 51 3.44 3.49 18.72
CA VAL A 51 4.59 4.41 18.75
C VAL A 51 5.87 3.66 19.12
N GLY A 52 5.80 2.68 20.03
CA GLY A 52 6.97 1.83 20.35
C GLY A 52 7.52 1.09 19.12
N VAL A 53 6.65 0.45 18.34
CA VAL A 53 7.06 -0.24 17.10
C VAL A 53 7.55 0.75 16.04
N ILE A 54 6.86 1.87 15.84
CA ILE A 54 7.27 2.92 14.88
C ILE A 54 8.64 3.51 15.26
N LEU A 55 8.90 3.72 16.55
CA LEU A 55 10.18 4.25 17.03
C LEU A 55 11.31 3.26 16.72
N ILE A 56 11.10 1.96 16.96
CA ILE A 56 12.08 0.93 16.58
C ILE A 56 12.31 0.94 15.07
N TYR A 57 11.26 1.11 14.25
CA TYR A 57 11.39 1.22 12.79
C TYR A 57 12.25 2.42 12.39
N ILE A 58 11.98 3.60 12.97
CA ILE A 58 12.73 4.83 12.72
C ILE A 58 14.20 4.65 13.08
N VAL A 59 14.48 4.10 14.27
CA VAL A 59 15.86 3.87 14.74
C VAL A 59 16.60 2.88 13.85
N LEU A 60 15.97 1.76 13.47
CA LEU A 60 16.60 0.79 12.56
C LEU A 60 16.88 1.39 11.18
N ASN A 61 15.94 2.15 10.60
CA ASN A 61 16.18 2.80 9.31
C ASN A 61 17.27 3.87 9.42
N LEU A 62 17.33 4.60 10.53
CA LEU A 62 18.40 5.59 10.75
C LEU A 62 19.77 4.90 10.84
N VAL A 63 19.89 3.83 11.62
CA VAL A 63 21.18 3.16 11.82
C VAL A 63 21.63 2.38 10.58
N LEU A 64 20.73 1.66 9.90
CA LEU A 64 21.10 0.78 8.78
C LEU A 64 20.95 1.42 7.40
N VAL A 65 20.00 2.34 7.20
CA VAL A 65 19.75 2.94 5.89
C VAL A 65 20.50 4.26 5.81
N LYS A 66 20.26 5.19 6.74
CA LYS A 66 20.92 6.51 6.70
C LYS A 66 22.44 6.46 6.94
N SER A 67 22.96 5.51 7.71
CA SER A 67 24.42 5.37 7.86
C SER A 67 25.11 4.86 6.59
N LEU A 68 24.37 4.25 5.67
CA LEU A 68 24.88 3.55 4.48
C LEU A 68 24.44 4.21 3.16
N SER A 69 23.48 5.12 3.18
CA SER A 69 23.07 5.95 2.05
C SER A 69 23.77 7.30 2.11
N SER A 70 24.41 7.71 1.01
CA SER A 70 24.73 9.13 0.79
C SER A 70 23.44 9.94 0.93
N ALA A 71 23.52 11.09 1.61
CA ALA A 71 22.40 11.99 1.81
C ALA A 71 21.67 12.22 0.47
N LEU A 72 20.34 12.34 0.51
CA LEU A 72 19.59 12.69 -0.70
C LEU A 72 20.24 13.94 -1.29
N ASP A 73 20.61 13.94 -2.58
CA ASP A 73 21.13 15.13 -3.25
C ASP A 73 20.00 16.14 -3.47
N ILE A 74 19.53 16.73 -2.37
CA ILE A 74 18.57 17.83 -2.32
C ILE A 74 19.04 19.00 -3.21
N PRO A 75 20.35 19.29 -3.38
CA PRO A 75 20.80 20.27 -4.37
C PRO A 75 20.46 19.90 -5.81
N ALA A 76 20.63 18.63 -6.22
CA ALA A 76 20.27 18.15 -7.56
C ALA A 76 18.75 18.21 -7.78
N LEU A 77 17.96 17.79 -6.79
CA LEU A 77 16.50 17.92 -6.84
C LEU A 77 16.05 19.39 -6.94
N LYS A 78 16.71 20.32 -6.23
CA LYS A 78 16.45 21.76 -6.35
C LYS A 78 16.82 22.30 -7.72
N GLN A 79 17.88 21.78 -8.33
CA GLN A 79 18.31 22.20 -9.66
C GLN A 79 17.35 21.71 -10.75
N GLU A 80 16.93 20.44 -10.71
CA GLU A 80 15.88 19.90 -11.59
C GLU A 80 14.55 20.65 -11.42
N LEU A 81 14.17 20.98 -10.18
CA LEU A 81 12.97 21.76 -9.89
C LEU A 81 13.06 23.20 -10.43
N LYS A 82 14.23 23.84 -10.33
CA LYS A 82 14.45 25.21 -10.84
C LYS A 82 14.50 25.25 -12.37
N GLU A 83 15.20 24.32 -13.01
CA GLU A 83 15.25 24.21 -14.48
C GLU A 83 13.88 23.91 -15.06
N SER A 84 13.06 23.10 -14.37
CA SER A 84 11.70 22.82 -14.81
C SER A 84 10.74 24.00 -14.64
N SER A 85 10.94 24.89 -13.65
CA SER A 85 10.02 26.01 -13.35
C SER A 85 9.79 27.03 -14.48
N VAL A 86 10.58 26.97 -15.56
CA VAL A 86 10.49 27.84 -16.75
C VAL A 86 9.47 27.32 -17.78
N ALA A 87 9.02 26.06 -17.69
CA ALA A 87 8.06 25.48 -18.62
C ALA A 87 6.59 25.79 -18.23
N SER A 88 5.67 25.74 -19.20
CA SER A 88 4.24 26.08 -19.02
C SER A 88 3.50 25.21 -17.99
N GLY A 89 2.49 25.78 -17.32
CA GLY A 89 1.87 25.20 -16.10
C GLY A 89 1.32 23.76 -16.18
N ALA A 90 1.06 23.22 -17.37
CA ALA A 90 0.62 21.83 -17.54
C ALA A 90 1.79 20.83 -17.62
N THR A 91 2.93 21.22 -18.22
CA THR A 91 4.14 20.40 -18.27
C THR A 91 4.85 20.41 -16.91
N LEU A 92 4.78 21.53 -16.18
CA LEU A 92 5.25 21.61 -14.78
C LEU A 92 4.63 20.52 -13.92
N ASN A 93 3.30 20.38 -13.90
CA ASN A 93 2.65 19.41 -13.01
C ASN A 93 3.01 17.95 -13.35
N ALA A 94 3.23 17.63 -14.63
CA ALA A 94 3.64 16.30 -15.06
C ALA A 94 5.12 16.00 -14.73
N VAL A 95 6.01 16.97 -14.94
CA VAL A 95 7.43 16.84 -14.60
C VAL A 95 7.62 16.81 -13.07
N LEU A 96 6.89 17.63 -12.32
CA LEU A 96 6.88 17.62 -10.86
C LEU A 96 6.41 16.28 -10.29
N LEU A 97 5.37 15.67 -10.88
CA LEU A 97 4.96 14.30 -10.53
C LEU A 97 6.05 13.29 -10.88
N GLY A 98 6.70 13.43 -12.04
CA GLY A 98 7.83 12.59 -12.46
C GLY A 98 8.98 12.62 -11.47
N VAL A 99 9.39 13.82 -11.04
CA VAL A 99 10.47 14.03 -10.05
C VAL A 99 10.09 13.45 -8.69
N VAL A 100 8.86 13.63 -8.21
CA VAL A 100 8.41 13.03 -6.94
C VAL A 100 8.43 11.50 -7.00
N VAL A 101 8.04 10.93 -8.14
CA VAL A 101 8.03 9.47 -8.34
C VAL A 101 9.44 8.90 -8.46
N SER A 102 10.35 9.58 -9.17
CA SER A 102 11.74 9.14 -9.34
C SER A 102 12.62 9.37 -8.10
N SER A 103 12.32 10.40 -7.30
CA SER A 103 13.01 10.69 -6.04
C SER A 103 12.88 9.54 -5.03
N GLY A 104 11.81 8.75 -5.12
CA GLY A 104 11.60 7.58 -4.26
C GLY A 104 12.58 6.42 -4.52
N SER A 105 13.23 6.38 -5.69
CA SER A 105 14.11 5.28 -6.11
C SER A 105 15.58 5.68 -6.27
N ASN A 106 15.88 6.94 -6.59
CA ASN A 106 17.20 7.33 -7.11
C ASN A 106 18.23 7.69 -6.03
N GLY A 107 17.82 7.84 -4.77
CA GLY A 107 18.69 8.32 -3.69
C GLY A 107 19.35 7.24 -2.81
N SER A 108 19.18 5.95 -3.12
CA SER A 108 19.66 4.86 -2.26
C SER A 108 20.79 4.06 -2.90
N THR A 109 21.89 3.84 -2.17
CA THR A 109 22.91 2.85 -2.54
C THR A 109 22.27 1.45 -2.63
N GLU A 110 22.78 0.59 -3.51
CA GLU A 110 22.23 -0.77 -3.74
C GLU A 110 22.14 -1.55 -2.42
N VAL A 111 23.18 -1.47 -1.59
CA VAL A 111 23.24 -2.11 -0.27
C VAL A 111 22.17 -1.54 0.69
N SER A 112 22.02 -0.22 0.74
CA SER A 112 21.01 0.45 1.58
C SER A 112 19.58 0.04 1.17
N SER A 113 19.33 -0.11 -0.13
CA SER A 113 18.02 -0.53 -0.66
C SER A 113 17.62 -1.94 -0.20
N LEU A 114 18.60 -2.86 -0.10
CA LEU A 114 18.38 -4.23 0.37
C LEU A 114 17.99 -4.24 1.85
N TYR A 115 18.74 -3.51 2.68
CA TYR A 115 18.43 -3.38 4.11
C TYR A 115 17.06 -2.74 4.33
N GLN A 116 16.74 -1.66 3.61
CA GLN A 116 15.45 -1.00 3.69
C GLN A 116 14.30 -1.95 3.32
N THR A 117 14.48 -2.77 2.28
CA THR A 117 13.46 -3.74 1.84
C THR A 117 13.22 -4.81 2.92
N ILE A 118 14.29 -5.39 3.47
CA ILE A 118 14.19 -6.42 4.52
C ILE A 118 13.51 -5.86 5.77
N ILE A 119 13.95 -4.69 6.25
CA ILE A 119 13.36 -4.02 7.41
C ILE A 119 11.88 -3.75 7.14
N THR A 120 11.54 -3.18 5.98
CA THR A 120 10.16 -2.87 5.61
C THR A 120 9.26 -4.10 5.60
N VAL A 121 9.73 -5.24 5.08
CA VAL A 121 9.00 -6.51 5.11
C VAL A 121 8.75 -6.97 6.54
N VAL A 122 9.79 -7.01 7.39
CA VAL A 122 9.66 -7.44 8.79
C VAL A 122 8.63 -6.59 9.54
N PHE A 123 8.70 -5.26 9.38
CA PHE A 123 7.77 -4.35 10.03
C PHE A 123 6.35 -4.47 9.46
N MET A 124 6.21 -4.72 8.16
CA MET A 124 4.91 -4.97 7.55
C MET A 124 4.21 -6.19 8.18
N LEU A 125 4.92 -7.31 8.38
CA LEU A 125 4.36 -8.48 9.09
C LEU A 125 3.98 -8.15 10.55
N SER A 126 4.88 -7.47 11.25
CA SER A 126 4.67 -7.03 12.64
C SER A 126 3.40 -6.17 12.78
N PHE A 127 3.19 -5.22 11.87
CA PHE A 127 1.99 -4.40 11.84
C PHE A 127 0.73 -5.19 11.48
N ILE A 128 0.79 -6.13 10.53
CA ILE A 128 -0.36 -6.98 10.19
C ILE A 128 -0.82 -7.78 11.43
N TRP A 129 0.13 -8.37 12.17
CA TRP A 129 -0.17 -9.06 13.41
C TRP A 129 -0.78 -8.11 14.46
N LEU A 130 -0.21 -6.92 14.62
CA LEU A 130 -0.68 -5.91 15.57
C LEU A 130 -2.11 -5.44 15.24
N PHE A 131 -2.44 -5.22 13.96
CA PHE A 131 -3.79 -4.85 13.54
C PHE A 131 -4.78 -6.00 13.75
N ARG A 132 -4.37 -7.25 13.50
CA ARG A 132 -5.21 -8.43 13.77
C ARG A 132 -5.56 -8.52 15.25
N GLU A 133 -4.57 -8.48 16.13
CA GLU A 133 -4.79 -8.72 17.55
C GLU A 133 -5.58 -7.58 18.21
N THR A 134 -5.35 -6.33 17.79
CA THR A 134 -6.12 -5.18 18.30
C THR A 134 -7.59 -5.18 17.87
N HIS A 135 -7.94 -5.91 16.81
CA HIS A 135 -9.30 -5.97 16.27
C HIS A 135 -10.14 -7.16 16.76
N GLU A 136 -9.52 -8.24 17.25
CA GLU A 136 -10.23 -9.42 17.79
C GLU A 136 -10.71 -9.25 19.24
N HIS A 137 -10.48 -8.10 19.89
CA HIS A 137 -10.88 -7.82 21.28
C HIS A 137 -10.36 -8.80 22.35
N LYS A 138 -9.69 -9.91 21.99
CA LYS A 138 -9.13 -10.90 22.92
C LYS A 138 -8.10 -10.28 23.88
N LEU A 139 -7.44 -9.21 23.48
CA LEU A 139 -6.35 -8.60 24.24
C LEU A 139 -6.68 -7.27 24.94
N LYS A 140 -7.93 -7.04 25.35
CA LYS A 140 -8.22 -5.99 26.37
C LYS A 140 -7.59 -6.29 27.74
N ARG A 141 -7.05 -7.50 27.98
CA ARG A 141 -6.50 -7.97 29.27
C ARG A 141 -5.00 -8.17 29.35
N ILE A 142 -4.28 -8.36 28.24
CA ILE A 142 -2.84 -8.64 28.28
C ILE A 142 -2.13 -7.37 27.84
N GLN A 143 -1.27 -6.83 28.70
CA GLN A 143 -0.38 -5.73 28.36
C GLN A 143 0.45 -6.14 27.14
N LEU A 144 0.07 -5.66 25.95
CA LEU A 144 0.82 -5.87 24.73
C LEU A 144 2.23 -5.31 24.94
N LYS A 145 3.21 -6.21 25.11
CA LYS A 145 4.61 -5.84 25.14
C LYS A 145 5.05 -5.53 23.71
N ILE A 146 5.84 -4.47 23.53
CA ILE A 146 6.36 -4.02 22.22
C ILE A 146 7.10 -5.15 21.48
N LYS A 147 7.60 -6.15 22.22
CA LYS A 147 8.31 -7.33 21.70
C LYS A 147 7.40 -8.33 20.97
N GLN A 148 6.15 -8.50 21.42
CA GLN A 148 5.27 -9.59 20.98
C GLN A 148 4.95 -9.57 19.47
N PRO A 149 4.69 -8.40 18.83
CA PRO A 149 4.50 -8.31 17.39
C PRO A 149 5.67 -8.83 16.55
N PHE A 150 6.90 -8.68 17.04
CA PHE A 150 8.09 -9.16 16.31
C PHE A 150 8.24 -10.68 16.41
N TYR A 151 7.94 -11.28 17.56
CA TYR A 151 8.06 -12.73 17.71
C TYR A 151 6.93 -13.50 17.03
N GLU A 152 5.68 -13.08 17.24
CA GLU A 152 4.52 -13.83 16.73
C GLU A 152 4.15 -13.42 15.30
N GLY A 153 4.45 -12.18 14.91
CA GLY A 153 4.16 -11.67 13.57
C GLY A 153 5.03 -12.27 12.48
N MET A 154 6.22 -12.80 12.81
CA MET A 154 7.12 -13.44 11.84
C MET A 154 6.74 -14.89 11.48
N THR A 155 5.77 -15.49 12.18
CA THR A 155 5.37 -16.89 11.97
C THR A 155 5.01 -17.24 10.51
N PRO A 156 4.37 -16.37 9.70
CA PRO A 156 4.07 -16.65 8.30
C PRO A 156 5.03 -15.92 7.33
N ILE A 157 6.35 -15.89 7.60
CA ILE A 157 7.31 -15.17 6.74
C ILE A 157 7.43 -15.75 5.32
N ILE A 158 7.53 -17.08 5.19
CA ILE A 158 7.65 -17.76 3.90
C ILE A 158 6.42 -17.49 3.01
N PRO A 159 5.18 -17.73 3.45
CA PRO A 159 4.03 -17.53 2.58
C PRO A 159 3.74 -16.04 2.33
N PHE A 160 4.18 -15.14 3.21
CA PHE A 160 4.19 -13.69 2.95
C PHE A 160 5.13 -13.33 1.79
N ILE A 161 6.39 -13.79 1.82
CA ILE A 161 7.38 -13.52 0.76
C ILE A 161 6.88 -14.06 -0.60
N LEU A 162 6.32 -15.27 -0.63
CA LEU A 162 5.74 -15.82 -1.87
C LEU A 162 4.58 -14.96 -2.41
N THR A 163 3.75 -14.40 -1.52
CA THR A 163 2.67 -13.49 -1.92
C THR A 163 3.21 -12.16 -2.40
N LEU A 164 4.32 -11.67 -1.83
CA LEU A 164 5.00 -10.46 -2.27
C LEU A 164 5.61 -10.63 -3.68
N ILE A 165 6.23 -11.78 -3.96
CA ILE A 165 6.72 -12.13 -5.30
C ILE A 165 5.57 -12.17 -6.30
N LEU A 166 4.42 -12.73 -5.92
CA LEU A 166 3.22 -12.75 -6.75
C LEU A 166 2.72 -11.32 -7.08
N ILE A 167 2.78 -10.39 -6.11
CA ILE A 167 2.47 -8.97 -6.34
C ILE A 167 3.49 -8.37 -7.31
N GLY A 168 4.78 -8.65 -7.14
CA GLY A 168 5.83 -8.23 -8.07
C GLY A 168 5.57 -8.68 -9.51
N LEU A 169 5.16 -9.95 -9.69
CA LEU A 169 4.79 -10.48 -11.00
C LEU A 169 3.57 -9.77 -11.60
N GLN A 170 2.61 -9.35 -10.76
CA GLN A 170 1.42 -8.60 -11.21
C GLN A 170 1.73 -7.14 -11.61
N LEU A 171 2.90 -6.61 -11.23
CA LEU A 171 3.36 -5.27 -11.64
C LEU A 171 4.03 -5.27 -13.02
N LEU A 172 4.44 -6.43 -13.56
CA LEU A 172 5.09 -6.54 -14.87
C LEU A 172 4.27 -5.93 -16.03
N PRO A 173 2.94 -6.14 -16.15
CA PRO A 173 2.17 -5.56 -17.25
C PRO A 173 2.23 -4.03 -17.26
N MET A 174 2.16 -3.40 -16.09
CA MET A 174 2.32 -1.95 -15.97
C MET A 174 3.74 -1.50 -16.30
N MET A 175 4.77 -2.22 -15.84
CA MET A 175 6.16 -1.90 -16.18
C MET A 175 6.39 -1.95 -17.69
N ILE A 176 5.88 -2.98 -18.36
CA ILE A 176 5.98 -3.11 -19.82
C ILE A 176 5.20 -1.97 -20.51
N GLY A 177 3.97 -1.70 -20.07
CA GLY A 177 3.14 -0.65 -20.68
C GLY A 177 3.75 0.75 -20.58
N VAL A 178 4.26 1.12 -19.39
CA VAL A 178 4.93 2.40 -19.17
C VAL A 178 6.29 2.44 -19.86
N GLY A 179 7.05 1.34 -19.80
CA GLY A 179 8.38 1.24 -20.41
C GLY A 179 8.32 1.41 -21.93
N VAL A 180 7.40 0.72 -22.61
CA VAL A 180 7.21 0.86 -24.05
C VAL A 180 6.78 2.29 -24.42
N PHE A 181 5.83 2.87 -23.67
CA PHE A 181 5.39 4.25 -23.91
C PHE A 181 6.53 5.27 -23.76
N SER A 182 7.35 5.13 -22.71
CA SER A 182 8.52 5.97 -22.48
C SER A 182 9.54 5.85 -23.60
N SER A 183 9.87 4.62 -24.01
CA SER A 183 10.80 4.36 -25.13
C SER A 183 10.30 4.96 -26.44
N VAL A 184 9.01 4.87 -26.75
CA VAL A 184 8.44 5.44 -27.98
C VAL A 184 8.54 6.97 -27.99
N GLN A 185 8.33 7.63 -26.85
CA GLN A 185 8.49 9.09 -26.75
C GLN A 185 9.95 9.53 -26.88
N ILE A 186 10.87 8.87 -26.17
CA ILE A 186 12.28 9.24 -26.16
C ILE A 186 12.91 9.05 -27.56
N ASN A 187 12.55 7.98 -28.27
CA ASN A 187 13.07 7.70 -29.60
C ASN A 187 12.36 8.48 -30.72
N GLY A 188 11.37 9.32 -30.40
CA GLY A 188 10.63 10.10 -31.40
C GLY A 188 9.87 9.25 -32.43
N LEU A 189 9.57 7.99 -32.12
CA LEU A 189 8.90 7.05 -33.03
C LEU A 189 7.43 7.40 -33.24
N ALA A 190 6.83 8.17 -32.31
CA ALA A 190 5.47 8.67 -32.43
C ALA A 190 5.51 10.15 -32.85
N VAL A 191 5.72 10.39 -34.14
CA VAL A 191 5.70 11.75 -34.71
C VAL A 191 4.26 12.23 -34.90
N THR A 192 3.30 11.32 -35.07
CA THR A 192 1.88 11.67 -35.19
C THR A 192 1.14 11.60 -33.85
N GLY A 193 0.20 12.53 -33.62
CA GLY A 193 -0.61 12.57 -32.40
C GLY A 193 -1.48 11.32 -32.18
N ILE A 194 -1.84 10.62 -33.26
CA ILE A 194 -2.63 9.39 -33.23
C ILE A 194 -1.79 8.21 -32.69
N GLU A 195 -0.55 8.07 -33.14
CA GLU A 195 0.37 7.04 -32.62
C GLU A 195 0.62 7.24 -31.14
N THR A 196 0.88 8.49 -30.71
CA THR A 196 1.07 8.82 -29.30
C THR A 196 -0.16 8.45 -28.48
N PHE A 197 -1.36 8.75 -28.98
CA PHE A 197 -2.61 8.39 -28.31
C PHE A 197 -2.81 6.88 -28.20
N LEU A 198 -2.48 6.12 -29.23
CA LEU A 198 -2.64 4.65 -29.24
C LEU A 198 -1.69 3.98 -28.25
N TRP A 199 -0.43 4.40 -28.19
CA TRP A 199 0.53 3.91 -27.20
C TRP A 199 0.16 4.34 -25.78
N ALA A 200 -0.36 5.57 -25.59
CA ALA A 200 -0.87 6.02 -24.30
C ALA A 200 -2.08 5.18 -23.83
N LEU A 201 -3.01 4.88 -24.74
CA LEU A 201 -4.18 4.05 -24.45
C LEU A 201 -3.78 2.63 -24.03
N LEU A 202 -2.80 2.04 -24.71
CA LEU A 202 -2.24 0.73 -24.37
C LEU A 202 -1.61 0.75 -22.97
N ALA A 203 -0.80 1.77 -22.65
CA ALA A 203 -0.19 1.92 -21.33
C ALA A 203 -1.25 2.08 -20.22
N ILE A 204 -2.29 2.87 -20.46
CA ILE A 204 -3.41 3.05 -19.53
C ILE A 204 -4.15 1.73 -19.30
N LEU A 205 -4.42 0.97 -20.36
CA LEU A 205 -5.13 -0.30 -20.26
C LEU A 205 -4.34 -1.33 -19.43
N LEU A 206 -3.02 -1.43 -19.66
CA LEU A 206 -2.14 -2.30 -18.89
C LEU A 206 -2.02 -1.85 -17.43
N SER A 207 -1.98 -0.54 -17.18
CA SER A 207 -1.99 0.01 -15.82
C SER A 207 -3.27 -0.36 -15.07
N ILE A 208 -4.44 -0.19 -15.69
CA ILE A 208 -5.74 -0.58 -15.12
C ILE A 208 -5.77 -2.08 -14.81
N LEU A 209 -5.23 -2.91 -15.71
CA LEU A 209 -5.14 -4.36 -15.50
C LEU A 209 -4.25 -4.72 -14.30
N THR A 210 -3.10 -4.05 -14.14
CA THR A 210 -2.23 -4.24 -12.97
C THR A 210 -2.93 -3.80 -11.69
N PHE A 211 -3.55 -2.62 -11.64
CA PHE A 211 -4.33 -2.18 -10.48
C PHE A 211 -5.45 -3.18 -10.14
N TYR A 212 -6.10 -3.74 -11.16
CA TYR A 212 -7.11 -4.76 -10.98
C TYR A 212 -6.55 -6.03 -10.31
N LEU A 213 -5.39 -6.52 -10.76
CA LEU A 213 -4.74 -7.72 -10.21
C LEU A 213 -4.21 -7.48 -8.78
N VAL A 214 -3.50 -6.37 -8.57
CA VAL A 214 -2.87 -6.03 -7.28
C VAL A 214 -3.92 -5.86 -6.18
N SER A 215 -5.09 -5.31 -6.50
CA SER A 215 -6.17 -5.13 -5.51
C SER A 215 -6.57 -6.43 -4.81
N ALA A 216 -6.57 -7.57 -5.51
CA ALA A 216 -6.88 -8.87 -4.92
C ALA A 216 -5.72 -9.39 -4.05
N SER A 217 -4.48 -9.20 -4.50
CA SER A 217 -3.29 -9.68 -3.80
C SER A 217 -3.02 -8.92 -2.51
N MET A 218 -3.38 -7.64 -2.42
CA MET A 218 -3.31 -6.84 -1.19
C MET A 218 -4.15 -7.47 -0.06
N PHE A 219 -5.33 -8.01 -0.35
CA PHE A 219 -6.10 -8.78 0.63
C PHE A 219 -5.51 -10.16 0.89
N GLY A 220 -4.95 -10.79 -0.14
CA GLY A 220 -4.19 -12.04 -0.01
C GLY A 220 -3.08 -11.93 1.04
N LEU A 221 -2.38 -10.80 1.10
CA LEU A 221 -1.31 -10.53 2.06
C LEU A 221 -1.80 -10.55 3.53
N ILE A 222 -3.06 -10.16 3.79
CA ILE A 222 -3.65 -10.23 5.13
C ILE A 222 -4.15 -11.64 5.42
N ILE A 223 -4.71 -12.34 4.42
CA ILE A 223 -5.24 -13.69 4.58
C ILE A 223 -4.11 -14.70 4.79
N VAL A 224 -3.00 -14.56 4.07
CA VAL A 224 -1.88 -15.50 4.14
C VAL A 224 -1.17 -15.52 5.49
N THR A 225 -1.34 -14.45 6.28
CA THR A 225 -0.79 -14.40 7.64
C THR A 225 -1.65 -15.22 8.63
N LEU A 226 -2.80 -15.76 8.23
CA LEU A 226 -3.61 -16.67 9.06
C LEU A 226 -2.90 -18.04 9.15
N PRO A 227 -2.87 -18.66 10.34
CA PRO A 227 -2.21 -19.96 10.50
C PRO A 227 -2.89 -21.03 9.65
N GLY A 228 -2.10 -21.79 8.90
CA GLY A 228 -2.56 -22.95 8.12
C GLY A 228 -3.06 -22.67 6.70
N GLU A 229 -3.01 -21.42 6.22
CA GLU A 229 -3.40 -21.09 4.84
C GLU A 229 -2.21 -21.12 3.87
N THR A 230 -2.34 -21.86 2.77
CA THR A 230 -1.33 -21.85 1.68
C THR A 230 -1.46 -20.57 0.84
N PRO A 231 -0.37 -20.05 0.23
CA PRO A 231 -0.43 -18.81 -0.55
C PRO A 231 -1.46 -18.87 -1.71
N ILE A 232 -1.61 -20.05 -2.31
CA ILE A 232 -2.58 -20.30 -3.37
C ILE A 232 -4.02 -20.28 -2.82
N SER A 233 -4.25 -20.86 -1.63
CA SER A 233 -5.54 -20.79 -0.94
C SER A 233 -5.90 -19.35 -0.57
N ALA A 234 -4.94 -18.61 -0.01
CA ALA A 234 -5.10 -17.21 0.37
C ALA A 234 -5.49 -16.34 -0.83
N TYR A 235 -4.83 -16.51 -1.98
CA TYR A 235 -5.17 -15.79 -3.21
C TYR A 235 -6.56 -16.17 -3.75
N LYS A 236 -6.92 -17.46 -3.75
CA LYS A 236 -8.26 -17.92 -4.18
C LYS A 236 -9.36 -17.33 -3.29
N SER A 237 -9.14 -17.30 -1.98
CA SER A 237 -10.04 -16.69 -1.00
C SER A 237 -10.14 -15.19 -1.17
N ALA A 238 -9.02 -14.49 -1.38
CA ALA A 238 -9.01 -13.06 -1.70
C ALA A 238 -9.81 -12.73 -2.96
N LYS A 239 -9.64 -13.52 -4.04
CA LYS A 239 -10.36 -13.34 -5.30
C LYS A 239 -11.88 -13.51 -5.14
N LYS A 240 -12.33 -14.38 -4.23
CA LYS A 240 -13.75 -14.59 -3.88
C LYS A 240 -14.31 -13.39 -3.10
N VAL A 241 -13.59 -12.87 -2.12
CA VAL A 241 -13.98 -11.67 -1.34
C VAL A 241 -14.13 -10.45 -2.26
N VAL A 242 -13.24 -10.31 -3.24
CA VAL A 242 -13.23 -9.17 -4.17
C VAL A 242 -14.28 -9.33 -5.28
N ALA A 243 -14.68 -10.56 -5.65
CA ALA A 243 -15.52 -10.88 -6.82
C ALA A 243 -16.80 -10.05 -7.02
N PHE A 244 -17.51 -9.68 -5.94
CA PHE A 244 -18.83 -9.05 -6.05
C PHE A 244 -18.82 -7.51 -5.87
N ARG A 245 -17.67 -6.90 -5.50
CA ARG A 245 -17.53 -5.44 -5.28
C ARG A 245 -16.27 -4.83 -5.90
N ARG A 246 -15.66 -5.51 -6.89
CA ARG A 246 -14.34 -5.18 -7.49
C ARG A 246 -14.16 -3.70 -7.80
N TRP A 247 -15.09 -3.11 -8.56
CA TRP A 247 -15.01 -1.71 -8.97
C TRP A 247 -15.04 -0.72 -7.80
N VAL A 248 -15.87 -0.98 -6.78
CA VAL A 248 -15.97 -0.11 -5.61
C VAL A 248 -14.69 -0.21 -4.75
N ILE A 249 -14.14 -1.41 -4.62
CA ILE A 249 -12.89 -1.66 -3.88
C ILE A 249 -11.71 -1.00 -4.58
N MET A 250 -11.57 -1.22 -5.89
CA MET A 250 -10.50 -0.66 -6.71
C MET A 250 -10.50 0.87 -6.64
N ARG A 251 -11.67 1.53 -6.85
CA ARG A 251 -11.76 2.99 -6.77
C ARG A 251 -11.35 3.51 -5.39
N LYS A 252 -11.73 2.82 -4.30
CA LYS A 252 -11.36 3.23 -2.95
C LYS A 252 -9.87 3.04 -2.65
N LEU A 253 -9.28 1.94 -3.11
CA LEU A 253 -7.86 1.64 -2.92
C LEU A 253 -6.97 2.59 -3.74
N LEU A 254 -7.36 2.86 -4.99
CA LEU A 254 -6.69 3.83 -5.86
C LEU A 254 -6.82 5.25 -5.28
N LEU A 255 -8.02 5.64 -4.80
CA LEU A 255 -8.20 6.95 -4.16
C LEU A 255 -7.39 7.08 -2.87
N TYR A 256 -7.30 6.01 -2.07
CA TYR A 256 -6.42 5.99 -0.90
C TYR A 256 -4.95 6.20 -1.27
N LEU A 257 -4.44 5.43 -2.25
CA LEU A 257 -3.07 5.55 -2.75
C LEU A 257 -2.79 6.97 -3.25
N LEU A 258 -3.73 7.53 -4.02
CA LEU A 258 -3.63 8.88 -4.58
C LEU A 258 -3.62 9.95 -3.49
N VAL A 259 -4.51 9.87 -2.49
CA VAL A 259 -4.55 10.82 -1.37
C VAL A 259 -3.25 10.76 -0.55
N VAL A 260 -2.76 9.57 -0.23
CA VAL A 260 -1.49 9.41 0.52
C VAL A 260 -0.31 9.91 -0.30
N GLY A 261 -0.28 9.62 -1.61
CA GLY A 261 0.74 10.11 -2.53
C GLY A 261 0.74 11.64 -2.63
N LEU A 262 -0.43 12.27 -2.71
CA LEU A 262 -0.55 13.73 -2.70
C LEU A 262 -0.10 14.35 -1.38
N ILE A 263 -0.45 13.75 -0.23
CA ILE A 263 0.04 14.22 1.07
C ILE A 263 1.56 14.10 1.14
N TYR A 264 2.11 12.97 0.70
CA TYR A 264 3.56 12.77 0.66
C TYR A 264 4.25 13.81 -0.23
N ALA A 265 3.78 13.97 -1.47
CA ALA A 265 4.31 14.95 -2.43
C ALA A 265 4.22 16.39 -1.91
N GLY A 266 3.07 16.77 -1.34
CA GLY A 266 2.85 18.11 -0.79
C GLY A 266 3.78 18.41 0.40
N VAL A 267 3.97 17.44 1.30
CA VAL A 267 4.91 17.59 2.42
C VAL A 267 6.36 17.62 1.94
N MET A 268 6.72 16.80 0.95
CA MET A 268 8.03 16.81 0.29
C MET A 268 8.35 18.21 -0.23
N PHE A 269 7.44 18.77 -1.03
CA PHE A 269 7.60 20.07 -1.67
C PHE A 269 7.68 21.21 -0.66
N ALA A 270 6.78 21.23 0.33
CA ALA A 270 6.80 22.22 1.40
C ALA A 270 8.13 22.18 2.17
N SER A 271 8.64 20.99 2.46
CA SER A 271 9.88 20.81 3.21
C SER A 271 11.11 21.31 2.44
N ILE A 272 11.19 21.04 1.13
CA ILE A 272 12.32 21.47 0.27
C ILE A 272 12.48 23.00 0.25
N ILE A 273 11.37 23.73 0.24
CA ILE A 273 11.38 25.21 0.21
C ILE A 273 11.80 25.78 1.56
N ILE A 274 11.25 25.25 2.66
CA ILE A 274 11.39 25.82 4.00
C ILE A 274 12.74 25.44 4.64
N PHE A 275 13.10 24.16 4.67
CA PHE A 275 14.37 23.68 5.24
C PHE A 275 14.87 22.41 4.55
N PRO A 276 15.86 22.49 3.62
CA PRO A 276 16.39 21.33 2.95
C PRO A 276 17.03 20.32 3.92
N VAL A 277 17.74 20.79 4.95
CA VAL A 277 18.41 19.91 5.93
C VAL A 277 17.42 19.11 6.79
N ALA A 278 16.26 19.70 7.11
CA ALA A 278 15.21 19.03 7.88
C ALA A 278 14.33 18.10 7.02
N THR A 279 14.38 18.24 5.69
CA THR A 279 13.49 17.53 4.75
C THR A 279 13.64 16.02 4.89
N GLU A 280 14.87 15.51 4.97
CA GLU A 280 15.08 14.06 5.11
C GLU A 280 14.46 13.48 6.38
N TRP A 281 14.54 14.21 7.49
CA TRP A 281 14.00 13.77 8.78
C TRP A 281 12.48 13.75 8.76
N ILE A 282 11.87 14.79 8.18
CA ILE A 282 10.43 14.90 8.01
C ILE A 282 9.91 13.74 7.14
N LEU A 283 10.60 13.42 6.03
CA LEU A 283 10.20 12.34 5.13
C LEU A 283 10.35 10.96 5.76
N LEU A 284 11.41 10.74 6.55
CA LEU A 284 11.59 9.49 7.27
C LEU A 284 10.46 9.28 8.28
N ILE A 285 10.09 10.31 9.03
CA ILE A 285 8.98 10.23 9.98
C ILE A 285 7.66 10.00 9.23
N LEU A 286 7.45 10.72 8.12
CA LEU A 286 6.24 10.61 7.33
C LEU A 286 6.07 9.22 6.72
N SER A 287 7.11 8.64 6.11
CA SER A 287 7.08 7.29 5.54
C SER A 287 6.83 6.22 6.62
N SER A 288 7.43 6.40 7.79
CA SER A 288 7.25 5.53 8.96
C SER A 288 5.81 5.53 9.49
N ILE A 289 5.06 6.62 9.31
CA ILE A 289 3.65 6.72 9.70
C ILE A 289 2.73 6.20 8.58
N ILE A 290 3.06 6.46 7.32
CA ILE A 290 2.27 6.03 6.15
C ILE A 290 2.18 4.51 6.06
N LEU A 291 3.27 3.79 6.37
CA LEU A 291 3.32 2.34 6.30
C LEU A 291 2.26 1.66 7.18
N PRO A 292 2.21 1.86 8.52
CA PRO A 292 1.20 1.25 9.37
C PRO A 292 -0.21 1.76 9.06
N LEU A 293 -0.37 3.02 8.64
CA LEU A 293 -1.66 3.56 8.24
C LEU A 293 -2.22 2.82 7.03
N SER A 294 -1.37 2.51 6.05
CA SER A 294 -1.73 1.74 4.85
C SER A 294 -2.18 0.33 5.18
N ILE A 295 -1.45 -0.37 6.03
CA ILE A 295 -1.81 -1.73 6.48
C ILE A 295 -3.13 -1.72 7.23
N GLY A 296 -3.32 -0.78 8.16
CA GLY A 296 -4.56 -0.65 8.92
C GLY A 296 -5.77 -0.35 8.04
N CYS A 297 -5.58 0.49 7.02
CA CYS A 297 -6.62 0.85 6.06
C CYS A 297 -7.07 -0.37 5.24
N VAL A 298 -6.11 -1.14 4.69
CA VAL A 298 -6.40 -2.38 3.95
C VAL A 298 -7.06 -3.42 4.86
N TYR A 299 -6.63 -3.54 6.11
CA TYR A 299 -7.22 -4.47 7.09
C TYR A 299 -8.68 -4.11 7.44
N LYS A 300 -8.99 -2.83 7.65
CA LYS A 300 -10.38 -2.41 7.90
C LYS A 300 -11.26 -2.60 6.68
N LEU A 301 -10.73 -2.35 5.49
CA LEU A 301 -11.42 -2.60 4.24
C LEU A 301 -11.73 -4.10 4.08
N TYR A 302 -10.75 -4.97 4.38
CA TYR A 302 -10.93 -6.42 4.41
C TYR A 302 -12.05 -6.84 5.38
N ARG A 303 -12.03 -6.35 6.62
CA ARG A 303 -13.04 -6.69 7.62
C ARG A 303 -14.43 -6.17 7.27
N ALA A 304 -14.55 -5.03 6.61
CA ALA A 304 -15.82 -4.50 6.12
C ALA A 304 -16.42 -5.32 4.96
N LEU A 305 -15.65 -6.25 4.38
CA LEU A 305 -16.07 -7.15 3.30
C LEU A 305 -16.46 -8.56 3.80
N LEU A 306 -16.12 -8.91 5.04
CA LEU A 306 -16.53 -10.16 5.71
C LEU A 306 -17.91 -10.01 6.38
#